data_AF-S2K8W7-F1
#
_entry.id   AF-S2K8W7-F1
#
_cell.length_a   1.000
_cell.length_b   1.000
_cell.length_c   1.000
_cell.angle_alpha   90.00
_cell.angle_beta   90.00
_cell.angle_gamma   90.00
#
_symmetry.space_group_name_H-M   'P 1'
#
loop_
_entity.id
_entity.type
_entity.pdbx_description
1 polymer ?
#
loop_
_entity_poly.entity_id
_entity_poly.type
_entity_poly.pdbx_seq_one_letter_code
_entity_poly.pdbx_strand_id
1 'polypeptide(L)'
;MASAIFILDLKGKVLISRNYRGDIPMSAVEKFMPLISEAEDEQIPLPCFTHEGINYLYLKHSNLYLLAITRKNTNAASIMLYLHKLTEVFSEYFKELEEESIRDNFVIVYELLDEMMDFGYPQTTETKILQEYITQDAHKLEVQVRPPMAVTNAVSWRSEGIKYKKNEVFLDVIESVNLLVNSNGNVLRSEVLGSVKMRCYLSGMPELRLGLNDKVMFEATGRGK
;
A
#
# COMPACT_ATOMS: atom_id res chain seq x y z
N MET A 1 10.66 -11.57 0.26
CA MET A 1 9.42 -12.36 0.33
C MET A 1 9.04 -12.48 1.79
N ALA A 2 7.81 -12.17 2.13
CA ALA A 2 7.28 -12.43 3.46
C ALA A 2 6.97 -13.92 3.60
N SER A 3 7.21 -14.49 4.78
CA SER A 3 6.79 -15.87 5.12
C SER A 3 5.36 -15.89 5.62
N ALA A 4 5.00 -14.92 6.46
CA ALA A 4 3.65 -14.73 6.95
C ALA A 4 3.40 -13.24 7.20
N ILE A 5 2.13 -12.85 7.11
CA ILE A 5 1.62 -11.53 7.44
C ILE A 5 0.67 -11.65 8.62
N PHE A 6 0.76 -10.73 9.56
CA PHE A 6 -0.11 -10.61 10.73
C PHE A 6 -0.66 -9.20 10.81
N ILE A 7 -1.91 -9.08 11.26
CA ILE A 7 -2.48 -7.81 11.70
C ILE A 7 -2.79 -7.95 13.18
N LEU A 8 -2.18 -7.10 13.99
CA LEU A 8 -2.31 -7.11 15.44
C LEU A 8 -3.00 -5.85 15.92
N ASP A 9 -3.66 -5.95 17.08
CA ASP A 9 -4.09 -4.77 17.84
C ASP A 9 -2.90 -4.11 18.58
N LEU A 10 -3.16 -2.99 19.25
CA LEU A 10 -2.15 -2.29 20.07
C LEU A 10 -1.60 -3.11 21.24
N LYS A 11 -2.30 -4.18 21.65
CA LYS A 11 -1.90 -5.07 22.74
C LYS A 11 -1.06 -6.25 22.23
N GLY A 12 -0.83 -6.35 20.91
CA GLY A 12 -0.11 -7.45 20.28
C GLY A 12 -0.97 -8.70 20.05
N LYS A 13 -2.29 -8.62 20.24
CA LYS A 13 -3.19 -9.75 19.93
C LYS A 13 -3.38 -9.85 18.43
N VAL A 14 -3.22 -11.05 17.90
CA VAL A 14 -3.47 -11.36 16.49
C VAL A 14 -4.97 -11.21 16.18
N LEU A 15 -5.30 -10.29 15.28
CA LEU A 15 -6.65 -10.13 14.72
C LEU A 15 -6.84 -11.07 13.54
N ILE A 16 -5.87 -11.09 12.62
CA ILE A 16 -5.82 -12.01 11.49
C ILE A 16 -4.37 -12.36 11.17
N SER A 17 -4.15 -13.55 10.61
CA SER A 17 -2.83 -13.98 10.18
C SER A 17 -2.93 -14.82 8.93
N ARG A 18 -1.98 -14.63 8.02
CA ARG A 18 -1.86 -15.45 6.80
C ARG A 18 -0.45 -15.97 6.65
N ASN A 19 -0.34 -17.29 6.55
CA ASN A 19 0.91 -17.99 6.34
C ASN A 19 1.04 -18.36 4.86
N TYR A 20 2.07 -17.84 4.19
CA TYR A 20 2.28 -18.08 2.76
C TYR A 20 3.29 -19.20 2.50
N ARG A 21 4.23 -19.46 3.42
CA ARG A 21 5.37 -20.36 3.18
C ARG A 21 5.42 -21.58 4.09
N GLY A 22 4.84 -21.52 5.29
CA GLY A 22 4.92 -22.60 6.27
C GLY A 22 6.31 -22.81 6.89
N ASP A 23 7.27 -21.91 6.65
CA ASP A 23 8.67 -22.09 7.08
C ASP A 23 9.00 -21.50 8.46
N ILE A 24 8.08 -20.70 9.03
CA ILE A 24 8.20 -20.10 10.36
C ILE A 24 6.95 -20.50 11.18
N PRO A 25 7.10 -20.96 12.44
CA PRO A 25 5.96 -21.21 13.30
C PRO A 25 5.20 -19.91 13.58
N MET A 26 3.87 -19.95 13.50
CA MET A 26 3.02 -18.77 13.72
C MET A 26 3.14 -18.19 15.14
N SER A 27 3.58 -19.00 16.12
CA SER A 27 3.88 -18.55 17.50
C SER A 27 5.06 -17.57 17.59
N ALA A 28 5.89 -17.44 16.54
CA ALA A 28 6.95 -16.44 16.51
C ALA A 28 6.42 -15.01 16.71
N VAL A 29 5.16 -14.75 16.37
CA VAL A 29 4.50 -13.45 16.59
C VAL A 29 4.43 -13.05 18.06
N GLU A 30 4.41 -13.99 18.99
CA GLU A 30 4.31 -13.70 20.44
C GLU A 30 5.53 -12.94 20.96
N LYS A 31 6.68 -13.10 20.29
CA LYS A 31 7.93 -12.40 20.63
C LYS A 31 7.95 -10.95 20.14
N PHE A 32 7.06 -10.58 19.21
CA PHE A 32 7.04 -9.25 18.62
C PHE A 32 6.77 -8.16 19.67
N MET A 33 5.70 -8.31 20.47
CA MET A 33 5.28 -7.25 21.38
C MET A 33 6.31 -6.94 22.48
N PRO A 34 6.91 -7.95 23.17
CA PRO A 34 7.98 -7.69 24.14
C PRO A 34 9.18 -6.95 23.53
N LEU A 35 9.59 -7.33 22.31
CA LEU A 35 10.74 -6.71 21.63
C LEU A 35 10.47 -5.25 21.23
N ILE A 36 9.24 -4.94 20.84
CA ILE A 36 8.83 -3.56 20.57
C ILE A 36 8.83 -2.73 21.84
N SER A 37 8.28 -3.25 22.95
CA SER A 37 8.28 -2.53 24.23
C SER A 37 9.69 -2.24 24.74
N GLU A 38 10.60 -3.21 24.64
CA GLU A 38 12.01 -3.02 24.99
C GLU A 38 12.67 -1.94 24.11
N ALA A 39 12.42 -1.97 22.79
CA ALA A 39 12.95 -0.96 21.88
C ALA A 39 12.35 0.44 22.11
N GLU A 40 11.07 0.54 22.50
CA GLU A 40 10.42 1.81 22.86
C GLU A 40 11.01 2.40 24.16
N ASP A 41 11.28 1.57 25.16
CA ASP A 41 11.94 1.98 26.42
C ASP A 41 13.37 2.50 26.15
N GLU A 42 14.08 1.87 25.21
CA GLU A 42 15.41 2.30 24.76
C GLU A 42 15.36 3.47 23.74
N GLN A 43 14.17 3.94 23.35
CA GLN A 43 13.94 4.97 22.34
C GLN A 43 14.58 4.66 20.97
N ILE A 44 14.64 3.38 20.60
CA ILE A 44 15.18 2.92 19.32
C ILE A 44 14.03 2.63 18.35
N PRO A 45 13.79 3.48 17.33
CA PRO A 45 12.79 3.18 16.32
C PRO A 45 13.31 2.08 15.38
N LEU A 46 12.69 0.90 15.44
CA LEU A 46 13.11 -0.26 14.64
C LEU A 46 11.99 -0.75 13.72
N PRO A 47 11.71 -0.10 12.57
CA PRO A 47 10.71 -0.60 11.62
C PRO A 47 11.03 -2.01 11.10
N CYS A 48 12.30 -2.42 11.21
CA CYS A 48 12.78 -3.75 10.89
C CYS A 48 13.80 -4.18 11.94
N PHE A 49 13.66 -5.38 12.49
CA PHE A 49 14.64 -5.96 13.41
C PHE A 49 14.72 -7.47 13.24
N THR A 50 15.77 -8.07 13.81
CA THR A 50 16.02 -9.52 13.72
C THR A 50 16.08 -10.11 15.12
N HIS A 51 15.38 -11.21 15.34
CA HIS A 51 15.44 -11.97 16.59
C HIS A 51 15.43 -13.47 16.29
N GLU A 52 16.39 -14.21 16.83
CA GLU A 52 16.56 -15.66 16.63
C GLU A 52 16.53 -16.10 15.15
N GLY A 53 17.13 -15.31 14.26
CA GLY A 53 17.18 -15.59 12.82
C GLY A 53 15.86 -15.37 12.08
N ILE A 54 14.85 -14.77 12.73
CA ILE A 54 13.62 -14.29 12.11
C ILE A 54 13.70 -12.77 12.03
N ASN A 55 13.45 -12.23 10.84
CA ASN A 55 13.33 -10.80 10.59
C ASN A 55 11.86 -10.40 10.74
N TYR A 56 11.60 -9.37 11.55
CA TYR A 56 10.31 -8.75 11.79
C TYR A 56 10.32 -7.38 11.10
N LEU A 57 9.35 -7.14 10.23
CA LEU A 57 9.17 -5.88 9.53
C LEU A 57 7.75 -5.42 9.77
N TYR A 58 7.55 -4.26 10.37
CA TYR A 58 6.20 -3.82 10.72
C TYR A 58 5.93 -2.38 10.34
N LEU A 59 4.65 -2.12 10.11
CA LEU A 59 4.07 -0.80 9.93
C LEU A 59 3.00 -0.59 10.99
N LYS A 60 3.07 0.54 11.70
CA LYS A 60 2.00 0.98 12.58
C LYS A 60 1.06 1.89 11.78
N HIS A 61 -0.22 1.53 11.73
CA HIS A 61 -1.26 2.34 11.11
C HIS A 61 -2.44 2.46 12.07
N SER A 62 -2.76 3.67 12.51
CA SER A 62 -3.78 3.93 13.52
C SER A 62 -3.55 3.07 14.79
N ASN A 63 -4.53 2.23 15.14
CA ASN A 63 -4.52 1.30 16.27
C ASN A 63 -4.10 -0.14 15.88
N LEU A 64 -3.44 -0.31 14.72
CA LEU A 64 -3.04 -1.62 14.21
C LEU A 64 -1.53 -1.71 13.96
N TYR A 65 -0.98 -2.91 14.17
CA TYR A 65 0.33 -3.30 13.67
C TYR A 65 0.15 -4.25 12.50
N LEU A 66 0.65 -3.87 11.33
CA LEU A 66 0.79 -4.76 10.19
C LEU A 66 2.22 -5.30 10.21
N LEU A 67 2.36 -6.60 10.45
CA LEU A 67 3.64 -7.26 10.64
C LEU A 67 3.88 -8.29 9.54
N ALA A 68 5.06 -8.23 8.93
CA ALA A 68 5.60 -9.26 8.07
C ALA A 68 6.78 -9.95 8.76
N ILE A 69 6.78 -11.28 8.75
CA ILE A 69 7.93 -12.06 9.23
C ILE A 69 8.61 -12.78 8.07
N THR A 70 9.93 -12.91 8.13
CA THR A 70 10.72 -13.64 7.13
C THR A 70 12.00 -14.19 7.74
N ARG A 71 12.39 -15.42 7.40
CA ARG A 71 13.67 -16.01 7.80
C ARG A 71 14.78 -15.74 6.78
N LYS A 72 14.41 -15.44 5.54
CA LYS A 72 15.36 -15.25 4.45
C LYS A 72 15.88 -13.82 4.43
N ASN A 73 17.07 -13.64 3.86
CA ASN A 73 17.55 -12.32 3.47
C ASN A 73 16.75 -11.84 2.25
N THR A 74 15.85 -10.89 2.48
CA THR A 74 14.94 -10.34 1.46
C THR A 74 15.07 -8.83 1.44
N ASN A 75 14.73 -8.22 0.31
CA ASN A 75 14.57 -6.78 0.22
C ASN A 75 13.49 -6.31 1.22
N ALA A 76 13.93 -5.61 2.26
CA ALA A 76 13.06 -5.06 3.30
C ALA A 76 12.13 -3.97 2.74
N ALA A 77 12.64 -3.13 1.82
CA ALA A 77 11.85 -2.05 1.22
C ALA A 77 10.66 -2.59 0.42
N SER A 78 10.82 -3.73 -0.27
CA SER A 78 9.70 -4.37 -1.00
C SER A 78 8.60 -4.86 -0.05
N ILE A 79 8.97 -5.40 1.11
CA ILE A 79 8.00 -5.84 2.13
C ILE A 79 7.32 -4.62 2.77
N MET A 80 8.07 -3.59 3.13
CA MET A 80 7.51 -2.35 3.67
C MET A 80 6.55 -1.67 2.69
N LEU A 81 6.93 -1.60 1.40
CA LEU A 81 6.07 -1.09 0.35
C LEU A 81 4.78 -1.91 0.23
N TYR A 82 4.87 -3.24 0.30
CA TYR A 82 3.69 -4.10 0.32
C TYR A 82 2.79 -3.82 1.52
N LEU A 83 3.35 -3.66 2.73
CA LEU A 83 2.57 -3.33 3.93
C LEU A 83 1.83 -1.99 3.77
N HIS A 84 2.50 -0.96 3.21
CA HIS A 84 1.85 0.31 2.88
C HIS A 84 0.73 0.13 1.85
N LYS A 85 0.95 -0.67 0.80
CA LYS A 85 -0.07 -0.96 -0.21
C LYS A 85 -1.24 -1.76 0.35
N LEU A 86 -0.99 -2.70 1.25
CA LEU A 86 -2.03 -3.43 1.96
C LEU A 86 -2.91 -2.49 2.80
N THR A 87 -2.29 -1.55 3.52
CA THR A 87 -3.01 -0.50 4.25
C THR A 87 -3.84 0.38 3.33
N GLU A 88 -3.31 0.78 2.17
CA GLU A 88 -4.02 1.59 1.16
C GLU A 88 -5.24 0.84 0.62
N VAL A 89 -5.07 -0.42 0.20
CA VAL A 89 -6.17 -1.26 -0.30
C VAL A 89 -7.25 -1.44 0.77
N PHE A 90 -6.89 -1.79 2.00
CA PHE A 90 -7.88 -1.92 3.08
C PHE A 90 -8.59 -0.60 3.39
N SER A 91 -7.88 0.53 3.37
CA SER A 91 -8.50 1.84 3.57
C SER A 91 -9.49 2.17 2.45
N GLU A 92 -9.21 1.78 1.21
CA GLU A 92 -10.14 1.98 0.09
C GLU A 92 -11.37 1.05 0.15
N TYR A 93 -11.20 -0.18 0.65
CA TYR A 93 -12.33 -1.12 0.84
C TYR A 93 -13.22 -0.75 2.04
N PHE A 94 -12.61 -0.38 3.17
CA PHE A 94 -13.33 -0.19 4.44
C PHE A 94 -13.57 1.28 4.80
N LYS A 95 -13.03 2.22 4.02
CA LYS A 95 -12.95 3.68 4.28
C LYS A 95 -12.04 4.03 5.46
N GLU A 96 -12.20 3.34 6.58
CA GLU A 96 -11.37 3.46 7.77
C GLU A 96 -10.82 2.08 8.14
N LEU A 97 -9.51 2.02 8.38
CA LEU A 97 -8.82 0.79 8.75
C LEU A 97 -8.55 0.76 10.26
N GLU A 98 -9.43 0.08 10.98
CA GLU A 98 -9.37 -0.12 12.42
C GLU A 98 -9.60 -1.58 12.81
N GLU A 99 -9.49 -1.90 14.11
CA GLU A 99 -9.71 -3.23 14.66
C GLU A 99 -11.10 -3.82 14.33
N GLU A 100 -12.14 -2.99 14.38
CA GLU A 100 -13.52 -3.38 14.03
C GLU A 100 -13.64 -3.71 12.53
N SER A 101 -13.03 -2.89 11.66
CA SER A 101 -13.01 -3.12 10.21
C SER A 101 -12.45 -4.50 9.85
N ILE A 102 -11.39 -4.95 10.52
CA ILE A 102 -10.81 -6.28 10.29
C ILE A 102 -11.70 -7.41 10.81
N ARG A 103 -12.33 -7.22 11.97
CA ARG A 103 -13.19 -8.25 12.58
C ARG A 103 -14.48 -8.48 11.80
N ASP A 104 -15.13 -7.40 11.40
CA ASP A 104 -16.42 -7.48 10.71
C ASP A 104 -16.27 -7.96 9.26
N ASN A 105 -15.11 -7.74 8.64
CA ASN A 105 -14.85 -8.06 7.24
C ASN A 105 -13.81 -9.18 7.05
N PHE A 106 -13.63 -10.07 8.03
CA PHE A 106 -12.55 -11.07 8.03
C PHE A 106 -12.50 -11.95 6.76
N VAL A 107 -13.65 -12.25 6.16
CA VAL A 107 -13.74 -13.03 4.90
C VAL A 107 -13.02 -12.30 3.77
N ILE A 108 -13.36 -11.03 3.57
CA ILE A 108 -12.80 -10.17 2.53
C ILE A 108 -11.32 -9.92 2.77
N VAL A 109 -10.93 -9.75 4.05
CA VAL A 109 -9.52 -9.60 4.40
C VAL A 109 -8.72 -10.85 4.01
N TYR A 110 -9.25 -12.07 4.21
CA TYR A 110 -8.57 -13.29 3.75
C TYR A 110 -8.51 -13.39 2.22
N GLU A 111 -9.60 -13.08 1.52
CA GLU A 111 -9.62 -13.05 0.05
C GLU A 111 -8.60 -12.07 -0.51
N LEU A 112 -8.53 -10.85 0.06
CA LEU A 112 -7.53 -9.85 -0.32
C LEU A 112 -6.10 -10.30 -0.02
N LEU A 113 -5.84 -10.91 1.15
CA LEU A 113 -4.51 -11.41 1.48
C LEU A 113 -4.06 -12.50 0.48
N ASP A 114 -4.96 -13.40 0.09
CA ASP A 114 -4.67 -14.47 -0.88
C ASP A 114 -4.47 -13.96 -2.30
N GLU A 115 -5.20 -12.93 -2.71
CA GLU A 115 -5.07 -12.37 -4.05
C GLU A 115 -3.90 -11.38 -4.17
N MET A 116 -3.60 -10.63 -3.11
CA MET A 116 -2.53 -9.63 -3.12
C MET A 116 -1.14 -10.24 -2.97
N MET A 117 -1.02 -11.45 -2.43
CA MET A 117 0.26 -12.11 -2.24
C MET A 117 0.15 -13.63 -2.39
N ASP A 118 1.05 -14.21 -3.20
CA ASP A 118 1.20 -15.66 -3.32
C ASP A 118 2.61 -16.08 -2.94
N PHE A 119 2.73 -17.07 -2.07
CA PHE A 119 4.00 -17.62 -1.57
C PHE A 119 5.04 -16.57 -1.10
N GLY A 120 4.56 -15.42 -0.61
CA GLY A 120 5.40 -14.32 -0.14
C GLY A 120 5.79 -13.28 -1.21
N TYR A 121 5.28 -13.42 -2.42
CA TYR A 121 5.44 -12.49 -3.54
C TYR A 121 4.17 -11.66 -3.75
N PRO A 122 4.23 -10.33 -3.63
CA PRO A 122 3.13 -9.46 -4.01
C PRO A 122 2.69 -9.72 -5.46
N GLN A 123 1.38 -9.84 -5.68
CA GLN A 123 0.75 -10.04 -6.99
C GLN A 123 -0.03 -8.76 -7.35
N THR A 124 -1.36 -8.80 -7.33
CA THR A 124 -2.23 -7.69 -7.70
C THR A 124 -2.51 -6.80 -6.50
N THR A 125 -2.04 -5.55 -6.52
CA THR A 125 -2.27 -4.58 -5.43
C THR A 125 -3.11 -3.37 -5.86
N GLU A 126 -3.75 -3.45 -7.02
CA GLU A 126 -4.57 -2.38 -7.58
C GLU A 126 -6.02 -2.54 -7.11
N THR A 127 -6.44 -1.75 -6.11
CA THR A 127 -7.77 -1.86 -5.47
C THR A 127 -8.91 -1.87 -6.49
N LYS A 128 -8.86 -0.99 -7.49
CA LYS A 128 -9.93 -0.86 -8.50
C LYS A 128 -10.13 -2.13 -9.31
N ILE A 129 -9.06 -2.89 -9.53
CA ILE A 129 -9.11 -4.16 -10.24
C ILE A 129 -9.57 -5.27 -9.29
N LEU A 130 -9.03 -5.29 -8.06
CA LEU A 130 -9.47 -6.24 -7.01
C LEU A 130 -10.98 -6.14 -6.76
N GLN A 131 -11.54 -4.92 -6.75
CA GLN A 131 -12.97 -4.67 -6.54
C GLN A 131 -13.89 -5.23 -7.62
N GLU A 132 -13.37 -5.58 -8.80
CA GLU A 132 -14.18 -6.19 -9.87
C GLU A 132 -14.55 -7.65 -9.57
N TYR A 133 -13.77 -8.35 -8.74
CA TYR A 133 -13.97 -9.77 -8.46
C TYR A 133 -13.91 -10.16 -6.98
N ILE A 134 -13.39 -9.30 -6.11
CA ILE A 134 -13.48 -9.42 -4.64
C ILE A 134 -14.47 -8.35 -4.17
N THR A 135 -15.74 -8.76 -4.01
CA THR A 135 -16.86 -7.86 -3.73
C THR A 135 -17.40 -8.02 -2.31
N GLN A 136 -17.80 -6.92 -1.68
CA GLN A 136 -18.42 -6.94 -0.33
C GLN A 136 -19.87 -7.43 -0.33
N ASP A 137 -20.55 -7.38 -1.47
CA ASP A 137 -21.97 -7.75 -1.58
C ASP A 137 -22.15 -9.27 -1.79
N ALA A 138 -22.91 -9.92 -0.90
CA ALA A 138 -23.27 -11.34 -0.98
C ALA A 138 -24.15 -11.72 -2.19
N HIS A 139 -24.69 -10.72 -2.90
CA HIS A 139 -25.64 -10.92 -4.00
C HIS A 139 -24.96 -10.80 -5.36
N LYS A 140 -24.25 -11.86 -5.81
CA LYS A 140 -24.02 -12.17 -7.24
C LYS A 140 -23.31 -13.50 -7.52
N LEU A 141 -23.54 -14.55 -6.73
CA LEU A 141 -23.04 -15.89 -7.05
C LEU A 141 -23.87 -16.64 -8.11
N GLU A 142 -24.49 -15.93 -9.06
CA GLU A 142 -25.12 -16.56 -10.25
C GLU A 142 -24.17 -16.62 -11.45
N VAL A 143 -23.07 -15.85 -11.44
CA VAL A 143 -22.09 -15.82 -12.52
C VAL A 143 -20.72 -16.15 -11.94
N GLN A 144 -20.06 -17.14 -12.52
CA GLN A 144 -18.68 -17.48 -12.19
C GLN A 144 -17.81 -16.24 -12.40
N VAL A 145 -17.37 -15.63 -11.30
CA VAL A 145 -16.56 -14.41 -11.33
C VAL A 145 -15.21 -14.79 -11.94
N ARG A 146 -14.99 -14.39 -13.19
CA ARG A 146 -13.71 -14.59 -13.87
C ARG A 146 -12.81 -13.41 -13.55
N PRO A 147 -11.52 -13.62 -13.24
CA PRO A 147 -10.58 -12.53 -13.07
C PRO A 147 -10.60 -11.61 -14.30
N PRO A 148 -10.60 -10.27 -14.11
CA PRO A 148 -10.49 -9.33 -15.21
C PRO A 148 -9.23 -9.56 -16.03
N MET A 149 -9.29 -9.31 -17.34
CA MET A 149 -8.09 -9.40 -18.19
C MET A 149 -6.98 -8.46 -17.73
N ALA A 150 -7.32 -7.34 -17.09
CA ALA A 150 -6.37 -6.38 -16.51
C ALA A 150 -5.39 -7.03 -15.52
N VAL A 151 -5.77 -8.11 -14.83
CA VAL A 151 -4.88 -8.85 -13.90
C VAL A 151 -3.68 -9.46 -14.63
N THR A 152 -3.84 -9.82 -15.90
CA THR A 152 -2.81 -10.50 -16.71
C THR A 152 -2.24 -9.65 -17.85
N ASN A 153 -2.80 -8.45 -18.07
CA ASN A 153 -2.41 -7.57 -19.17
C ASN A 153 -1.24 -6.66 -18.76
N ALA A 154 -0.52 -6.11 -19.74
CA ALA A 154 0.55 -5.15 -19.49
C ALA A 154 0.06 -3.85 -18.82
N VAL A 155 -1.22 -3.50 -19.04
CA VAL A 155 -1.90 -2.41 -18.35
C VAL A 155 -2.76 -2.99 -17.23
N SER A 156 -2.23 -2.93 -16.02
CA SER A 156 -2.81 -3.59 -14.82
C SER A 156 -3.64 -2.66 -13.93
N TRP A 157 -3.74 -1.38 -14.25
CA TRP A 157 -4.39 -0.36 -13.40
C TRP A 157 -5.71 0.16 -13.99
N ARG A 158 -6.10 -0.29 -15.19
CA ARG A 158 -7.30 0.18 -15.89
C ARG A 158 -7.94 -0.91 -16.74
N SER A 159 -9.20 -1.18 -16.48
CA SER A 159 -10.00 -2.13 -17.25
C SER A 159 -10.52 -1.54 -18.55
N GLU A 160 -10.72 -2.42 -19.53
CA GLU A 160 -11.35 -2.07 -20.81
C GLU A 160 -12.86 -1.83 -20.65
N GLY A 161 -13.48 -1.19 -21.64
CA GLY A 161 -14.94 -1.01 -21.66
C GLY A 161 -15.51 0.09 -20.76
N ILE A 162 -14.67 0.82 -20.01
CA ILE A 162 -15.09 1.98 -19.22
C ILE A 162 -15.76 3.02 -20.14
N LYS A 163 -16.96 3.48 -19.77
CA LYS A 163 -17.73 4.46 -20.54
C LYS A 163 -18.32 5.54 -19.64
N TYR A 164 -18.04 6.79 -19.95
CA TYR A 164 -18.62 7.96 -19.30
C TYR A 164 -19.54 8.71 -20.27
N LYS A 165 -20.57 9.37 -19.73
CA LYS A 165 -21.48 10.23 -20.53
C LYS A 165 -20.76 11.45 -21.09
N LYS A 166 -19.83 12.00 -20.32
CA LYS A 166 -18.99 13.14 -20.66
C LYS A 166 -17.56 12.78 -20.29
N ASN A 167 -16.65 12.97 -21.25
CA ASN A 167 -15.23 12.75 -21.01
C ASN A 167 -14.63 14.03 -20.43
N GLU A 168 -14.12 13.96 -19.21
CA GLU A 168 -13.50 15.10 -18.52
C GLU A 168 -12.33 14.65 -17.64
N VAL A 169 -11.34 15.53 -17.49
CA VAL A 169 -10.15 15.30 -16.67
C VAL A 169 -9.97 16.52 -15.80
N PHE A 170 -9.85 16.30 -14.49
CA PHE A 170 -9.53 17.33 -13.52
C PHE A 170 -8.08 17.11 -13.06
N LEU A 171 -7.30 18.19 -13.03
CA LEU A 171 -5.92 18.19 -12.59
C LEU A 171 -5.77 19.19 -11.44
N ASP A 172 -5.31 18.70 -10.29
CA ASP A 172 -4.97 19.51 -9.14
C ASP A 172 -3.45 19.55 -9.01
N VAL A 173 -2.86 20.73 -9.15
CA VAL A 173 -1.44 20.98 -8.88
C VAL A 173 -1.31 21.48 -7.46
N ILE A 174 -0.74 20.66 -6.59
CA ILE A 174 -0.63 20.92 -5.15
C ILE A 174 0.84 21.12 -4.82
N GLU A 175 1.18 22.29 -4.32
CA GLU A 175 2.52 22.63 -3.86
C GLU A 175 2.54 22.78 -2.34
N SER A 176 3.51 22.13 -1.69
CA SER A 176 3.73 22.22 -0.25
C SER A 176 5.10 22.81 0.01
N VAL A 177 5.13 23.95 0.69
CA VAL A 177 6.38 24.67 1.00
C VAL A 177 6.88 24.25 2.37
N ASN A 178 8.03 23.57 2.40
CA ASN A 178 8.72 23.23 3.64
C ASN A 178 9.76 24.31 3.93
N LEU A 179 9.56 25.04 5.04
CA LEU A 179 10.47 26.11 5.48
C LEU A 179 10.95 25.84 6.91
N LEU A 180 12.27 25.84 7.10
CA LEU A 180 12.91 25.79 8.40
C LEU A 180 13.70 27.08 8.63
N VAL A 181 13.36 27.82 9.68
CA VAL A 181 13.99 29.09 10.06
C VAL A 181 14.62 28.94 11.44
N ASN A 182 15.86 29.39 11.61
CA ASN A 182 16.52 29.39 12.91
C ASN A 182 16.03 30.55 13.80
N SER A 183 16.42 30.56 15.08
CA SER A 183 16.06 31.61 16.03
C SER A 183 16.58 33.01 15.67
N ASN A 184 17.59 33.10 14.80
CA ASN A 184 18.15 34.37 14.30
C ASN A 184 17.40 34.88 13.05
N GLY A 185 16.36 34.17 12.59
CA GLY A 185 15.58 34.54 11.41
C GLY A 185 16.23 34.14 10.08
N ASN A 186 17.28 33.31 10.08
CA ASN A 186 17.89 32.81 8.84
C ASN A 186 17.20 31.51 8.41
N VAL A 187 16.92 31.41 7.11
CA VAL A 187 16.34 30.21 6.50
C VAL A 187 17.41 29.13 6.38
N LEU A 188 17.19 28.00 7.04
CA LEU A 188 18.07 26.82 7.00
C LEU A 188 17.68 25.87 5.87
N ARG A 189 16.38 25.70 5.62
CA ARG A 189 15.86 24.84 4.55
C ARG A 189 14.62 25.49 3.94
N SER A 190 14.57 25.53 2.62
CA SER A 190 13.41 25.96 1.85
C SER A 190 13.30 25.05 0.64
N GLU A 191 12.26 24.25 0.57
CA GLU A 191 11.97 23.37 -0.56
C GLU A 191 10.47 23.37 -0.85
N VAL A 192 10.11 23.12 -2.11
CA VAL A 192 8.72 22.98 -2.54
C VAL A 192 8.52 21.55 -3.00
N LEU A 193 7.62 20.83 -2.34
CA LEU A 193 7.17 19.51 -2.75
C LEU A 193 5.90 19.68 -3.59
N GLY A 194 6.03 19.49 -4.91
CA GLY A 194 4.93 19.52 -5.85
C GLY A 194 4.32 18.13 -6.08
N SER A 195 3.00 18.05 -6.18
CA SER A 195 2.29 16.85 -6.61
C SER A 195 1.16 17.22 -7.58
N VAL A 196 1.01 16.44 -8.65
CA VAL A 196 -0.10 16.58 -9.59
C VAL A 196 -1.06 15.42 -9.36
N LYS A 197 -2.27 15.72 -8.88
CA LYS A 197 -3.33 14.73 -8.68
C LYS A 197 -4.32 14.82 -9.83
N MET A 198 -4.67 13.68 -10.41
CA MET A 198 -5.58 13.62 -11.55
C MET A 198 -6.85 12.85 -11.20
N ARG A 199 -8.01 13.38 -11.61
CA ARG A 199 -9.29 12.66 -11.61
C ARG A 199 -9.76 12.52 -13.05
N CYS A 200 -9.67 11.30 -13.58
CA CYS A 200 -9.93 11.01 -14.99
C CYS A 200 -11.28 10.32 -15.17
N TYR A 201 -12.22 11.00 -15.82
CA TYR A 201 -13.50 10.45 -16.25
C TYR A 201 -13.48 10.29 -17.77
N LEU A 202 -12.71 9.32 -18.26
CA LEU A 202 -12.50 9.08 -19.70
C LEU A 202 -13.00 7.70 -20.11
N SER A 203 -13.56 7.59 -21.31
CA SER A 203 -14.04 6.34 -21.88
C SER A 203 -12.92 5.59 -22.62
N GLY A 204 -12.96 4.26 -22.62
CA GLY A 204 -11.99 3.40 -23.31
C GLY A 204 -10.60 3.39 -22.66
N MET A 205 -9.56 3.21 -23.48
CA MET A 205 -8.15 3.18 -23.07
C MET A 205 -7.38 4.35 -23.71
N PRO A 206 -7.59 5.59 -23.22
CA PRO A 206 -6.93 6.77 -23.79
C PRO A 206 -5.45 6.84 -23.40
N GLU A 207 -4.60 7.23 -24.36
CA GLU A 207 -3.23 7.67 -24.09
C GLU A 207 -3.24 9.17 -23.78
N LEU A 208 -2.75 9.54 -22.60
CA LEU A 208 -2.64 10.93 -22.15
C LEU A 208 -1.18 11.39 -22.22
N ARG A 209 -0.96 12.61 -22.69
CA ARG A 209 0.36 13.26 -22.68
C ARG A 209 0.27 14.55 -21.89
N LEU A 210 1.07 14.65 -20.83
CA LEU A 210 1.15 15.84 -20.00
C LEU A 210 2.33 16.71 -20.45
N GLY A 211 2.05 17.98 -20.77
CA GLY A 211 3.08 18.98 -21.05
C GLY A 211 3.23 19.91 -19.86
N LEU A 212 4.41 19.91 -19.25
CA LEU A 212 4.78 20.86 -18.20
C LEU A 212 5.84 21.82 -18.73
N ASN A 213 6.07 22.91 -18.00
CA ASN A 213 7.13 23.86 -18.29
C ASN A 213 8.51 23.34 -17.88
N ASP A 214 8.87 22.16 -18.36
CA ASP A 214 10.13 21.51 -18.02
C ASP A 214 11.31 22.21 -18.70
N LYS A 215 12.16 22.83 -17.87
CA LYS A 215 13.35 23.56 -18.30
C LYS A 215 14.29 22.69 -19.13
N VAL A 216 14.44 21.41 -18.78
CA VAL A 216 15.31 20.46 -19.49
C VAL A 216 14.75 20.18 -20.89
N MET A 217 13.43 19.98 -20.99
CA MET A 217 12.76 19.80 -22.29
C MET A 217 12.84 21.05 -23.17
N PHE A 218 12.72 22.25 -22.58
CA PHE A 218 12.86 23.50 -23.34
C PHE A 218 14.28 23.78 -23.80
N GLU A 219 15.28 23.46 -22.99
CA GLU A 219 16.70 23.53 -23.38
C GLU A 219 17.02 22.53 -24.51
N ALA A 220 16.52 21.29 -24.40
CA ALA A 220 16.68 20.26 -25.44
C ALA A 220 16.00 20.60 -26.78
N THR A 221 14.93 21.41 -26.76
CA THR A 221 14.22 21.85 -27.98
C THR A 221 14.65 23.24 -28.48
N GLY A 222 15.71 23.84 -27.91
CA GLY A 222 16.23 25.13 -28.34
C GLY A 222 15.31 26.32 -28.05
N ARG A 223 14.34 26.14 -27.16
CA ARG A 223 13.36 27.16 -26.73
C ARG A 223 13.67 27.77 -25.36
N GLY A 224 14.76 27.36 -24.72
CA GLY A 224 15.28 27.99 -23.51
C GLY A 224 15.90 29.36 -23.83
N LYS A 225 15.10 30.42 -23.74
CA LYS A 225 15.57 31.79 -23.56
C LYS A 225 15.15 32.29 -22.20
#